data_AF-A0A519YQ73-F1
#
_entry.id   AF-A0A519YQ73-F1
#
_cell.length_a   1.000
_cell.length_b   1.000
_cell.length_c   1.000
_cell.angle_alpha   90.00
_cell.angle_beta   90.00
_cell.angle_gamma   90.00
#
_symmetry.space_group_name_H-M   'P 1'
#
loop_
_entity.id
_entity.type
_entity.pdbx_description
1 polymer ?
#
loop_
_entity_poly.entity_id
_entity_poly.type
_entity_poly.pdbx_seq_one_letter_code
_entity_poly.pdbx_strand_id
1 'polypeptide(L)' 'MTTLDKSAERHLLVTVRSQPVHRQRVQELLLELIDPVRGEPGCLYYHLFAHADDPNAFVLVAGWANDEA' A
#
# COMPACT_ATOMS: atom_id res chain seq x y z
N MET A 1 9.13 -6.96 26.57
CA MET A 1 8.18 -7.12 25.45
C MET A 1 7.25 -5.92 25.49
N THR A 2 7.58 -4.88 24.73
CA THR A 2 6.72 -3.69 24.62
C THR A 2 5.46 -4.13 23.89
N THR A 3 4.33 -4.13 24.59
CA THR A 3 3.02 -4.28 23.94
C THR A 3 2.90 -3.17 22.92
N LEU A 4 2.88 -3.51 21.63
CA LEU A 4 2.55 -2.53 20.59
C LEU A 4 1.15 -2.00 20.90
N ASP A 5 1.06 -0.68 21.06
CA ASP A 5 -0.23 -0.02 21.17
C ASP A 5 -0.90 -0.05 19.80
N LYS A 6 -1.79 -1.01 19.61
CA LYS A 6 -2.51 -1.19 18.36
C LYS A 6 -3.36 0.03 17.98
N SER A 7 -3.73 0.87 18.95
CA SER A 7 -4.47 2.11 18.66
C SER A 7 -3.61 3.22 18.06
N ALA A 8 -2.28 3.12 18.20
CA ALA A 8 -1.33 4.02 17.54
C ALA A 8 -1.19 3.70 16.05
N GLU A 9 -1.37 2.45 15.63
CA GLU A 9 -1.19 2.03 14.24
C GLU A 9 -2.10 2.79 13.27
N ARG A 10 -1.62 3.00 12.05
CA ARG A 10 -2.38 3.60 10.94
C ARG A 10 -2.44 2.63 9.78
N HIS A 11 -3.65 2.22 9.42
CA HIS A 11 -3.89 1.28 8.34
C HIS A 11 -4.63 1.95 7.20
N LEU A 12 -4.12 1.78 5.99
CA LEU A 12 -4.65 2.40 4.79
C LEU A 12 -5.07 1.32 3.79
N LEU A 13 -6.29 1.48 3.27
CA LEU A 13 -6.81 0.75 2.11
C LEU A 13 -7.01 1.77 1.00
N VAL A 14 -6.09 1.82 0.05
CA VAL A 14 -6.08 2.80 -1.03
C VAL A 14 -6.42 2.12 -2.34
N THR A 15 -7.47 2.57 -3.01
CA THR A 15 -7.82 2.11 -4.35
C THR A 15 -7.28 3.08 -5.40
N VAL A 16 -6.42 2.58 -6.27
CA VAL A 16 -5.89 3.33 -7.42
C VAL A 16 -6.56 2.82 -8.68
N ARG A 17 -7.27 3.70 -9.41
CA ARG A 17 -7.87 3.38 -10.70
C ARG A 17 -7.06 3.99 -11.84
N SER A 18 -6.55 3.14 -12.71
CA SER A 18 -5.87 3.57 -13.94
C SER A 18 -6.89 3.82 -15.05
N GLN A 19 -6.58 4.71 -15.98
CA GLN A 19 -7.21 4.64 -17.30
C GLN A 19 -6.77 3.33 -17.99
N PRO A 20 -7.64 2.64 -18.77
CA PRO A 20 -7.30 1.34 -19.35
C PRO A 20 -6.01 1.35 -20.18
N VAL A 21 -5.79 2.40 -20.96
CA VAL A 21 -4.57 2.58 -21.78
C VAL A 21 -3.28 2.70 -20.96
N HIS A 22 -3.40 3.06 -19.67
CA HIS A 22 -2.26 3.26 -18.77
C HIS A 22 -2.13 2.18 -17.70
N ARG A 23 -2.99 1.15 -17.70
CA ARG A 23 -3.02 0.10 -16.67
C ARG A 23 -1.64 -0.47 -16.39
N GLN A 24 -0.94 -0.91 -17.44
CA GLN A 24 0.36 -1.54 -17.29
C GLN A 24 1.39 -0.58 -16.69
N ARG A 25 1.43 0.67 -17.18
CA ARG A 25 2.38 1.67 -16.66
C ARG A 25 2.09 2.02 -15.20
N VAL A 26 0.82 2.12 -14.82
CA VAL A 26 0.42 2.33 -13.43
C VAL A 26 0.85 1.15 -12.56
N GLN A 27 0.67 -0.10 -13.02
CA GLN A 27 1.11 -1.29 -12.29
C GLN A 27 2.62 -1.27 -12.04
N GLU A 28 3.43 -0.99 -13.06
CA GLU A 28 4.89 -0.90 -12.95
C GLU A 28 5.30 0.12 -11.89
N LEU A 29 4.74 1.34 -11.96
CA LEU A 29 5.02 2.40 -11.00
C LEU A 29 4.61 2.02 -9.57
N LEU A 30 3.47 1.36 -9.39
CA LEU A 30 3.03 0.89 -8.07
C LEU A 30 3.92 -0.24 -7.53
N LEU A 31 4.44 -1.12 -8.39
CA LEU A 31 5.38 -2.17 -7.99
C LEU A 31 6.74 -1.59 -7.59
N GLU A 32 7.20 -0.54 -8.26
CA GLU A 32 8.45 0.18 -7.94
C GLU A 32 8.43 0.79 -6.53
N LEU A 33 7.26 1.07 -5.96
CA LEU A 33 7.11 1.62 -4.59
C LEU A 33 7.25 0.57 -3.48
N ILE A 34 7.13 -0.73 -3.79
CA ILE A 34 7.01 -1.77 -2.76
C ILE A 34 8.24 -1.81 -1.85
N ASP A 35 9.43 -1.97 -2.43
CA ASP A 35 10.65 -2.14 -1.63
C ASP A 35 11.08 -0.85 -0.93
N PRO A 36 11.02 0.34 -1.58
CA PRO A 36 11.30 1.60 -0.90
C PRO A 36 10.40 1.84 0.31
N VAL A 37 9.08 1.68 0.17
CA VAL A 37 8.13 1.96 1.26
C VAL A 37 8.26 0.94 2.38
N ARG A 38 8.51 -0.34 2.07
CA ARG A 38 8.81 -1.35 3.12
C ARG A 38 10.08 -1.04 3.90
N GLY A 39 11.00 -0.27 3.32
CA GLY A 39 12.21 0.20 3.98
C GLY A 39 11.99 1.39 4.91
N GLU A 40 10.82 2.03 4.89
CA GLU A 40 10.53 3.19 5.73
C GLU A 40 10.47 2.80 7.22
N PRO A 41 11.09 3.58 8.12
CA PRO A 41 10.96 3.36 9.55
C PRO A 41 9.50 3.38 9.97
N GLY A 42 9.05 2.31 10.64
CA GLY A 42 7.67 2.21 11.12
C GLY A 42 6.68 1.62 10.10
N CYS A 43 7.10 1.31 8.86
CA CYS A 43 6.29 0.50 7.95
C CYS A 43 6.10 -0.91 8.54
N LEU A 44 4.86 -1.31 8.76
CA LEU A 44 4.48 -2.64 9.25
C LEU A 44 4.27 -3.62 8.10
N TYR A 45 3.60 -3.15 7.04
CA TYR A 45 3.36 -3.89 5.82
C TYR A 45 2.98 -2.94 4.68
N TYR A 46 3.27 -3.35 3.45
CA TYR A 46 2.84 -2.67 2.23
C TYR A 46 2.60 -3.73 1.14
N HIS A 47 1.34 -3.91 0.76
CA HIS A 47 0.90 -4.92 -0.20
C HIS A 47 0.10 -4.29 -1.34
N LEU A 48 0.41 -4.71 -2.56
CA LEU A 48 -0.31 -4.33 -3.77
C LEU A 48 -1.11 -5.52 -4.29
N PHE A 49 -2.38 -5.30 -4.57
CA PHE A 49 -3.29 -6.28 -5.19
C PHE A 49 -3.92 -5.70 -6.45
N ALA A 50 -4.23 -6.56 -7.42
CA ALA A 50 -5.18 -6.22 -8.47
C ALA A 50 -6.61 -6.46 -7.95
N HIS A 51 -7.55 -5.58 -8.26
CA HIS A 51 -8.95 -5.79 -7.91
C HIS A 51 -9.54 -6.93 -8.76
N ALA A 52 -10.23 -7.88 -8.13
CA ALA A 52 -10.76 -9.06 -8.82
C ALA A 52 -11.83 -8.70 -9.88
N ASP A 53 -12.74 -7.80 -9.51
CA ASP A 53 -13.88 -7.42 -10.38
C ASP A 53 -13.63 -6.18 -11.26
N ASP A 54 -12.48 -5.51 -11.09
CA ASP A 54 -12.13 -4.32 -11.89
C ASP A 54 -10.68 -4.43 -12.37
N PRO A 55 -10.47 -4.84 -13.63
CA PRO A 55 -9.14 -4.98 -14.20
C PRO A 55 -8.48 -3.63 -14.46
N ASN A 56 -9.00 -2.50 -14.01
CA ASN A 56 -8.30 -1.21 -14.05
C ASN A 56 -8.07 -0.63 -12.66
N ALA A 57 -8.39 -1.39 -11.60
CA ALA A 57 -8.17 -1.00 -10.22
C ALA A 57 -7.09 -1.86 -9.55
N PHE A 58 -6.31 -1.20 -8.70
CA PHE A 58 -5.35 -1.79 -7.78
C PHE A 58 -5.72 -1.37 -6.36
N VAL A 59 -5.41 -2.22 -5.39
CA VAL A 59 -5.63 -1.96 -3.96
C VAL A 59 -4.29 -2.05 -3.24
N LEU A 60 -3.91 -0.96 -2.59
CA LEU A 60 -2.80 -0.93 -1.63
C LEU A 60 -3.36 -1.16 -0.24
N VAL A 61 -2.80 -2.14 0.47
CA VAL A 61 -3.06 -2.40 1.87
C VAL A 61 -1.77 -2.13 2.60
N ALA A 62 -1.75 -1.04 3.39
CA ALA A 62 -0.55 -0.55 4.05
C ALA A 62 -0.80 -0.29 5.55
N GLY A 63 0.27 -0.34 6.33
CA GLY A 63 0.23 -0.15 7.77
C GLY A 63 1.50 0.52 8.29
N TRP A 64 1.33 1.51 9.16
CA TRP A 64 2.41 2.21 9.84
C TRP A 64 2.20 2.17 11.36
N ALA A 65 3.30 2.29 12.10
CA ALA A 65 3.30 2.17 13.56
C ALA A 65 2.62 3.35 14.28
N ASN A 66 2.57 4.54 13.68
CA ASN A 66 1.98 5.77 14.24
C ASN A 66 1.66 6.80 13.14
N ASP A 67 1.23 8.01 13.53
CA ASP A 67 0.90 9.11 12.62
C ASP A 67 2.13 9.80 12.01
N GLU A 68 3.27 9.75 12.70
CA GLU A 68 4.51 10.42 12.30
C GLU A 68 5.36 9.63 11.30
N ALA A 69 5.14 8.31 11.21
CA ALA A 69 5.79 7.40 10.27
C ALA A 69 5.20 7.55 8.85
#